data_AF-A0A0G1NCJ9-F1
#
_entry.id   AF-A0A0G1NCJ9-F1
#
_cell.length_a   1.000
_cell.length_b   1.000
_cell.length_c   1.000
_cell.angle_alpha   90.00
_cell.angle_beta   90.00
_cell.angle_gamma   90.00
#
_symmetry.space_group_name_H-M   'P 1'
#
loop_
_entity.id
_entity.type
_entity.pdbx_description
1 polymer ?
#
loop_
_entity_poly.entity_id
_entity_poly.type
_entity_poly.pdbx_seq_one_letter_code
_entity_poly.pdbx_strand_id
1 'polypeptide(L)'
;MLISSETTIDAFRDAHKYLLTLPKAEDPELDRESLLVFVFENLASDKSVPMYNGAAFLKIPDYSVEKIPEAVVEAEYGHYQKLLNVRVEGLVDYLKDNPFSKRAIIDVWTEQQVDLNHKAECLIYLMFRRCLGRLDLHVHMRANDGASKALLNFHIFAAIHKFVAGELGEEVGLYYHCSDSYHLYK
;
A
#
# COMPACT_ATOMS: atom_id res chain seq x y z
N MET A 1 9.46 -2.00 -13.66
CA MET A 1 10.41 -2.96 -13.01
C MET A 1 9.66 -3.79 -11.98
N LEU A 2 10.03 -5.07 -11.79
CA LEU A 2 9.46 -5.93 -10.74
C LEU A 2 10.47 -6.03 -9.58
N ILE A 3 10.02 -5.76 -8.35
CA ILE A 3 10.82 -5.89 -7.12
C ILE A 3 10.13 -6.92 -6.23
N SER A 4 10.74 -8.09 -6.06
CA SER A 4 10.30 -9.06 -5.05
C SER A 4 11.14 -8.87 -3.78
N SER A 5 10.49 -8.86 -2.62
CA SER A 5 11.16 -8.70 -1.33
C SER A 5 10.41 -9.41 -0.21
N GLU A 6 11.15 -9.83 0.82
CA GLU A 6 10.55 -10.41 2.03
C GLU A 6 9.99 -9.34 2.97
N THR A 7 10.58 -8.13 2.96
CA THR A 7 10.18 -7.03 3.85
C THR A 7 9.82 -5.78 3.07
N THR A 8 8.92 -5.00 3.65
CA THR A 8 8.48 -3.70 3.12
C THR A 8 9.60 -2.67 3.06
N ILE A 9 10.48 -2.66 4.07
CA ILE A 9 11.65 -1.77 4.14
C ILE A 9 12.69 -2.11 3.07
N ASP A 10 12.96 -3.39 2.83
CA ASP A 10 13.95 -3.78 1.82
C ASP A 10 13.46 -3.44 0.40
N ALA A 11 12.18 -3.71 0.10
CA ALA A 11 11.56 -3.27 -1.15
C ALA A 11 11.67 -1.76 -1.36
N PHE A 12 11.41 -0.96 -0.32
CA PHE A 12 11.52 0.49 -0.36
C PHE A 12 12.96 0.94 -0.66
N ARG A 13 13.96 0.32 -0.01
CA ARG A 13 15.38 0.61 -0.25
C ARG A 13 15.83 0.20 -1.65
N ASP A 14 15.35 -0.94 -2.14
CA ASP A 14 15.71 -1.43 -3.48
C ASP A 14 15.05 -0.59 -4.58
N ALA A 15 13.83 -0.11 -4.38
CA ALA A 15 13.21 0.89 -5.27
C ALA A 15 14.03 2.18 -5.34
N HIS A 16 14.52 2.69 -4.21
CA HIS A 16 15.40 3.86 -4.21
C HIS A 16 16.68 3.63 -5.01
N LYS A 17 17.39 2.52 -4.72
CA LYS A 17 18.61 2.17 -5.47
C LYS A 17 18.31 2.10 -6.96
N TYR A 18 17.20 1.46 -7.35
CA TYR A 18 16.78 1.36 -8.74
C TYR A 18 16.53 2.73 -9.37
N LEU A 19 15.71 3.60 -8.75
CA LEU A 19 15.41 4.94 -9.27
C LEU A 19 16.67 5.78 -9.48
N LEU A 20 17.66 5.67 -8.59
CA LEU A 20 18.92 6.40 -8.71
C LEU A 20 19.77 5.97 -9.92
N THR A 21 19.50 4.79 -10.50
CA THR A 21 20.15 4.34 -11.75
C THR A 21 19.48 4.88 -13.01
N LEU A 22 18.26 5.43 -12.90
CA LEU A 22 17.50 5.93 -14.04
C LEU A 22 17.98 7.33 -14.48
N PRO A 23 17.71 7.74 -15.73
CA PRO A 23 17.83 9.14 -16.14
C PRO A 23 16.84 10.03 -15.35
N LYS A 24 17.03 11.36 -15.45
CA LYS A 24 16.08 12.34 -14.91
C LYS A 24 14.70 12.13 -15.52
N ALA A 25 13.65 12.36 -14.73
CA ALA A 25 12.28 12.31 -15.21
C ALA A 25 12.02 13.40 -16.27
N GLU A 26 11.09 13.12 -17.18
CA GLU A 26 10.62 14.09 -18.17
C GLU A 26 9.70 15.14 -17.53
N ASP A 27 8.97 14.75 -16.47
CA ASP A 27 8.14 15.66 -15.68
C ASP A 27 9.00 16.71 -14.96
N PRO A 28 8.69 18.01 -15.09
CA PRO A 28 9.47 19.07 -14.46
C PRO A 28 9.38 19.11 -12.93
N GLU A 29 8.39 18.46 -12.30
CA GLU A 29 8.26 18.38 -10.84
C GLU A 29 9.10 17.24 -10.23
N LEU A 30 9.48 16.26 -11.04
CA LEU A 30 10.08 15.01 -10.59
C LEU A 30 11.58 14.93 -10.89
N ASP A 31 12.33 14.32 -9.97
CA ASP A 31 13.74 13.99 -10.17
C ASP A 31 13.92 12.65 -10.88
N ARG A 32 13.18 11.64 -10.45
CA ARG A 32 13.17 10.27 -10.97
C ARG A 32 11.77 9.71 -10.91
N GLU A 33 11.42 8.87 -11.88
CA GLU A 33 10.12 8.22 -11.96
C GLU A 33 10.24 6.88 -12.68
N SER A 34 9.41 5.91 -12.29
CA SER A 34 9.20 4.69 -13.04
C SER A 34 7.89 4.01 -12.64
N LEU A 35 7.34 3.19 -13.54
CA LEU A 35 6.33 2.20 -13.18
C LEU A 35 7.01 1.05 -12.43
N LEU A 36 6.58 0.82 -11.19
CA LEU A 36 7.09 -0.24 -10.32
C LEU A 36 5.99 -1.20 -9.89
N VAL A 37 6.31 -2.49 -9.91
CA VAL A 37 5.49 -3.54 -9.31
C VAL A 37 6.29 -4.19 -8.19
N PHE A 38 5.73 -4.22 -7.01
CA PHE A 38 6.29 -4.89 -5.84
C PHE A 38 5.54 -6.19 -5.55
N VAL A 39 6.28 -7.21 -5.12
CA VAL A 39 5.73 -8.47 -4.63
C VAL A 39 6.32 -8.76 -3.26
N PHE A 40 5.46 -8.89 -2.26
CA PHE A 40 5.83 -9.25 -0.90
C PHE A 40 5.39 -10.69 -0.62
N GLU A 41 6.37 -11.58 -0.43
CA GLU A 41 6.12 -13.02 -0.37
C GLU A 41 5.93 -13.55 1.06
N ASN A 42 6.53 -12.90 2.06
CA ASN A 42 6.54 -13.37 3.45
C ASN A 42 6.10 -12.28 4.45
N LEU A 43 5.08 -11.52 4.07
CA LEU A 43 4.61 -10.36 4.82
C LEU A 43 4.16 -10.73 6.25
N ALA A 44 3.63 -11.95 6.46
CA ALA A 44 3.25 -12.45 7.77
C ALA A 44 4.37 -12.28 8.82
N SER A 45 5.62 -12.53 8.41
CA SER A 45 6.80 -12.48 9.27
C SER A 45 7.41 -11.08 9.42
N ASP A 46 7.02 -10.12 8.58
CA ASP A 46 7.56 -8.75 8.61
C ASP A 46 7.08 -8.02 9.88
N LYS A 47 8.01 -7.85 10.83
CA LYS A 47 7.77 -7.22 12.14
C LYS A 47 7.79 -5.69 12.06
N SER A 48 8.19 -5.11 10.94
CA SER A 48 8.17 -3.65 10.74
C SER A 48 6.77 -3.12 10.46
N VAL A 49 5.87 -3.97 9.98
CA VAL A 49 4.48 -3.62 9.69
C VAL A 49 3.72 -3.33 10.99
N PRO A 50 3.01 -2.19 11.11
CA PRO A 50 2.18 -1.88 12.28
C PRO A 50 1.04 -2.88 12.44
N MET A 51 0.44 -2.89 13.62
CA MET A 51 -0.80 -3.63 13.84
C MET A 51 -2.00 -2.77 13.44
N TYR A 52 -3.05 -3.38 12.90
CA TYR A 52 -4.31 -2.73 12.60
C TYR A 52 -5.45 -3.56 13.17
N ASN A 53 -6.43 -2.92 13.81
CA ASN A 53 -7.53 -3.61 14.51
C ASN A 53 -8.91 -3.35 13.88
N GLY A 54 -8.97 -2.87 12.64
CA GLY A 54 -10.22 -2.47 11.97
C GLY A 54 -10.66 -1.03 12.25
N ALA A 55 -10.16 -0.40 13.32
CA ALA A 55 -10.52 0.96 13.70
C ALA A 55 -9.32 1.92 13.72
N ALA A 56 -8.13 1.43 14.07
CA ALA A 56 -6.93 2.24 14.18
C ALA A 56 -5.67 1.44 13.89
N PHE A 57 -4.64 2.17 13.43
CA PHE A 57 -3.28 1.66 13.39
C PHE A 57 -2.64 1.79 14.76
N LEU A 58 -2.06 0.69 15.22
CA LEU A 58 -1.47 0.52 16.54
C LEU A 58 0.01 0.20 16.38
N LYS A 59 0.83 0.65 17.33
CA LYS A 59 2.29 0.47 17.31
C LYS A 59 2.89 0.98 15.99
N ILE A 60 2.53 2.21 15.60
CA ILE A 60 3.10 2.86 14.42
C ILE A 60 4.64 2.90 14.58
N PRO A 61 5.42 2.39 13.61
CA PRO A 61 6.88 2.40 13.68
C PRO A 61 7.45 3.81 13.77
N ASP A 62 8.65 3.91 14.32
CA ASP A 62 9.46 5.12 14.17
C ASP A 62 10.12 5.10 12.78
N TYR A 63 9.85 6.13 11.98
CA TYR A 63 10.39 6.32 10.64
C TYR A 63 11.54 7.35 10.57
N SER A 64 12.11 7.71 11.72
CA SER A 64 13.21 8.67 11.82
C SER A 64 14.46 8.21 11.07
N VAL A 65 14.71 6.91 11.00
CA VAL A 65 15.84 6.30 10.25
C VAL A 65 15.71 6.58 8.75
N GLU A 66 14.49 6.46 8.22
CA GLU A 66 14.14 6.77 6.83
C GLU A 66 13.93 8.27 6.59
N LYS A 67 14.09 9.09 7.65
CA LYS A 67 13.96 10.56 7.63
C LYS A 67 12.58 11.04 7.20
N ILE A 68 11.54 10.25 7.49
CA ILE A 68 10.16 10.63 7.22
C ILE A 68 9.66 11.49 8.39
N PRO A 69 9.21 12.74 8.15
CA PRO A 69 8.74 13.61 9.23
C PRO A 69 7.49 13.05 9.91
N GLU A 70 7.40 13.16 11.24
CA GLU A 70 6.27 12.69 12.04
C GLU A 70 4.92 13.23 11.53
N ALA A 71 4.86 14.51 11.15
CA ALA A 71 3.65 15.11 10.59
C ALA A 71 3.19 14.44 9.27
N VAL A 72 4.11 13.91 8.46
CA VAL A 72 3.77 13.15 7.25
C VAL A 72 3.23 11.78 7.63
N VAL A 73 3.83 11.13 8.64
CA VAL A 73 3.35 9.86 9.20
C VAL A 73 1.92 10.03 9.71
N GLU A 74 1.67 11.00 10.59
CA GLU A 74 0.34 11.26 11.16
C GLU A 74 -0.70 11.55 10.07
N ALA A 75 -0.35 12.39 9.09
CA ALA A 75 -1.24 12.74 8.00
C ALA A 75 -1.60 11.53 7.14
N GLU A 76 -0.63 10.70 6.76
CA GLU A 76 -0.84 9.56 5.88
C GLU A 76 -1.65 8.45 6.57
N TYR A 77 -1.30 8.10 7.81
CA TYR A 77 -2.06 7.13 8.60
C TYR A 77 -3.48 7.61 8.89
N GLY A 78 -3.64 8.87 9.29
CA GLY A 78 -4.95 9.46 9.55
C GLY A 78 -5.84 9.49 8.31
N HIS A 79 -5.27 9.81 7.14
CA HIS A 79 -5.95 9.79 5.86
C HIS A 79 -6.51 8.41 5.54
N TYR A 80 -5.67 7.37 5.50
CA TYR A 80 -6.10 6.03 5.15
C TYR A 80 -7.00 5.39 6.21
N GLN A 81 -6.82 5.71 7.49
CA GLN A 81 -7.75 5.28 8.54
C GLN A 81 -9.17 5.80 8.25
N LYS A 82 -9.30 7.10 7.95
CA LYS A 82 -10.60 7.70 7.62
C LYS A 82 -11.17 7.14 6.32
N LEU A 83 -10.33 6.94 5.31
CA LEU A 83 -10.76 6.50 3.99
C LEU A 83 -11.19 5.02 3.97
N LEU A 84 -10.48 4.15 4.69
CA LEU A 84 -10.57 2.70 4.50
C LEU A 84 -11.31 1.95 5.61
N ASN A 85 -11.36 2.42 6.86
CA ASN A 85 -11.88 1.61 7.98
C ASN A 85 -13.24 0.96 7.71
N VAL A 86 -14.27 1.76 7.41
CA VAL A 86 -15.63 1.26 7.16
C VAL A 86 -15.68 0.36 5.92
N ARG A 87 -14.82 0.64 4.92
CA ARG A 87 -14.75 -0.15 3.68
C ARG A 87 -14.11 -1.51 3.93
N VAL A 88 -13.10 -1.57 4.79
CA VAL A 88 -12.44 -2.82 5.21
C VAL A 88 -13.39 -3.67 6.04
N GLU A 89 -14.14 -3.09 6.97
CA GLU A 89 -15.19 -3.79 7.73
C GLU A 89 -16.23 -4.42 6.80
N GLY A 90 -16.81 -3.64 5.89
CA GLY A 90 -17.79 -4.15 4.92
C GLY A 90 -17.22 -5.20 3.97
N LEU A 91 -15.94 -5.09 3.60
CA LEU A 91 -15.24 -6.10 2.79
C LEU A 91 -15.07 -7.42 3.56
N VAL A 92 -14.73 -7.37 4.85
CA VAL A 92 -14.60 -8.56 5.71
C VAL A 92 -15.93 -9.29 5.77
N ASP A 93 -17.03 -8.58 6.04
CA ASP A 93 -18.37 -9.17 6.08
C ASP A 93 -18.75 -9.78 4.73
N TYR A 94 -18.51 -9.04 3.64
CA TYR A 94 -18.74 -9.55 2.29
C TYR A 94 -17.97 -10.85 2.01
N LEU A 95 -16.71 -10.93 2.42
CA LEU A 95 -15.86 -12.11 2.23
C LEU A 95 -16.21 -13.27 3.17
N LYS A 96 -16.85 -13.03 4.32
CA LYS A 96 -17.40 -14.10 5.16
C LYS A 96 -18.55 -14.80 4.44
N ASP A 97 -19.40 -14.04 3.75
CA ASP A 97 -20.53 -14.58 2.97
C ASP A 97 -20.12 -15.10 1.57
N ASN A 98 -19.06 -14.52 0.99
CA ASN A 98 -18.64 -14.78 -0.40
C ASN A 98 -17.13 -15.10 -0.48
N PRO A 99 -16.66 -16.20 0.15
CA PRO A 99 -15.23 -16.44 0.39
C PRO A 99 -14.38 -16.47 -0.88
N PHE A 100 -14.91 -16.99 -1.99
CA PHE A 100 -14.17 -17.11 -3.26
C PHE A 100 -14.55 -16.05 -4.28
N SER A 101 -15.14 -14.94 -3.82
CA SER A 101 -15.51 -13.85 -4.72
C SER A 101 -14.30 -13.33 -5.49
N LYS A 102 -14.56 -12.94 -6.74
CA LYS A 102 -13.64 -12.19 -7.61
C LYS A 102 -13.95 -10.69 -7.60
N ARG A 103 -14.83 -10.25 -6.68
CA ARG A 103 -15.40 -8.90 -6.58
C ARG A 103 -15.12 -8.22 -5.24
N ALA A 104 -14.24 -8.80 -4.42
CA ALA A 104 -13.84 -8.23 -3.14
C ALA A 104 -12.82 -7.10 -3.39
N ILE A 105 -13.35 -5.95 -3.81
CA ILE A 105 -12.58 -4.77 -4.20
C ILE A 105 -13.06 -3.59 -3.35
N ILE A 106 -12.10 -2.85 -2.79
CA ILE A 106 -12.31 -1.51 -2.26
C ILE A 106 -11.82 -0.55 -3.34
N ASP A 107 -12.74 0.07 -4.08
CA ASP A 107 -12.46 1.08 -5.10
C ASP A 107 -12.42 2.47 -4.46
N VAL A 108 -11.33 3.19 -4.67
CA VAL A 108 -11.12 4.55 -4.14
C VAL A 108 -11.30 5.60 -5.21
N TRP A 109 -10.82 5.33 -6.42
CA TRP A 109 -10.89 6.27 -7.54
C TRP A 109 -12.33 6.45 -8.05
N THR A 110 -12.72 7.71 -8.29
CA THR A 110 -14.01 8.07 -8.89
C THR A 110 -13.80 9.09 -10.01
N GLU A 111 -14.79 9.27 -10.89
CA GLU A 111 -14.70 10.25 -12.00
C GLU A 111 -14.42 11.67 -11.52
N GLN A 112 -14.96 12.05 -10.35
CA GLN A 112 -14.74 13.37 -9.75
C GLN A 112 -13.27 13.63 -9.39
N GLN A 113 -12.43 12.59 -9.29
CA GLN A 113 -11.03 12.75 -8.93
C GLN A 113 -10.16 13.24 -10.07
N VAL A 114 -10.60 13.10 -11.34
CA VAL A 114 -9.84 13.54 -12.51
C VAL A 114 -9.54 15.04 -12.44
N ASP A 115 -10.48 15.83 -11.92
CA ASP A 115 -10.36 17.28 -11.82
C ASP A 115 -9.68 17.76 -10.51
N LEU A 116 -9.21 16.83 -9.68
CA LEU A 116 -8.67 17.14 -8.35
C LEU A 116 -7.14 17.28 -8.30
N ASN A 117 -6.42 17.67 -9.35
CA ASN A 117 -4.95 17.95 -9.34
C ASN A 117 -4.15 17.17 -8.26
N HIS A 118 -3.48 17.87 -7.34
CA HIS A 118 -2.70 17.28 -6.23
C HIS A 118 -3.54 16.75 -5.05
N LYS A 119 -4.87 16.91 -5.10
CA LYS A 119 -5.82 16.42 -4.07
C LYS A 119 -6.46 15.08 -4.45
N ALA A 120 -6.31 14.63 -5.69
CA ALA A 120 -6.83 13.36 -6.16
C ALA A 120 -6.16 12.19 -5.41
N GLU A 121 -6.90 11.12 -5.13
CA GLU A 121 -6.34 9.99 -4.40
C GLU A 121 -5.26 9.30 -5.23
N CYS A 122 -4.17 8.94 -4.57
CA CYS A 122 -3.10 8.17 -5.21
C CYS A 122 -3.49 6.70 -5.34
N LEU A 123 -4.24 6.17 -4.37
CA LEU A 123 -4.77 4.81 -4.36
C LEU A 123 -5.96 4.70 -5.32
N ILE A 124 -5.93 3.72 -6.23
CA ILE A 124 -7.04 3.40 -7.12
C ILE A 124 -7.94 2.34 -6.48
N TYR A 125 -7.36 1.21 -6.09
CA TYR A 125 -8.11 0.12 -5.46
C TYR A 125 -7.25 -0.78 -4.58
N LEU A 126 -7.92 -1.48 -3.66
CA LEU A 126 -7.43 -2.68 -2.98
C LEU A 126 -8.31 -3.86 -3.39
N MET A 127 -7.73 -4.93 -3.93
CA MET A 127 -8.45 -6.14 -4.31
C MET A 127 -7.93 -7.33 -3.49
N PHE A 128 -8.85 -8.01 -2.83
CA PHE A 128 -8.56 -9.15 -1.98
C PHE A 128 -9.03 -10.43 -2.65
N ARG A 129 -8.18 -11.47 -2.62
CA ARG A 129 -8.49 -12.75 -3.26
C ARG A 129 -8.11 -13.90 -2.35
N ARG A 130 -9.10 -14.65 -1.87
CA ARG A 130 -8.85 -15.95 -1.24
C ARG A 130 -8.55 -17.01 -2.28
N CYS A 131 -7.36 -17.59 -2.25
CA CYS A 131 -6.95 -18.64 -3.16
C CYS A 131 -5.92 -19.53 -2.45
N LEU A 132 -5.90 -20.83 -2.75
CA LEU A 132 -4.86 -21.73 -2.24
C LEU A 132 -4.66 -21.71 -0.70
N GLY A 133 -5.73 -21.50 0.08
CA GLY A 133 -5.66 -21.46 1.56
C GLY A 133 -5.06 -20.19 2.16
N ARG A 134 -4.91 -19.13 1.36
CA ARG A 134 -4.41 -17.83 1.80
C ARG A 134 -5.24 -16.69 1.21
N LEU A 135 -5.13 -15.52 1.81
CA LEU A 135 -5.67 -14.27 1.29
C LEU A 135 -4.54 -13.50 0.59
N ASP A 136 -4.65 -13.28 -0.71
CA ASP A 136 -3.73 -12.41 -1.45
C ASP A 136 -4.32 -10.98 -1.54
N LEU A 137 -3.46 -9.96 -1.55
CA LEU A 137 -3.81 -8.54 -1.71
C LEU A 137 -3.17 -7.97 -2.97
N HIS A 138 -3.96 -7.28 -3.79
CA HIS A 138 -3.50 -6.46 -4.89
C HIS A 138 -3.83 -4.99 -4.63
N VAL A 139 -2.82 -4.13 -4.73
CA VAL A 139 -2.94 -2.68 -4.59
C VAL A 139 -2.52 -2.06 -5.90
N HIS A 140 -3.30 -1.09 -6.37
CA HIS A 140 -2.93 -0.28 -7.52
C HIS A 140 -3.02 1.19 -7.15
N MET A 141 -1.89 1.88 -7.30
CA MET A 141 -1.76 3.32 -7.14
C MET A 141 -1.39 3.95 -8.48
N ARG A 142 -2.02 5.08 -8.82
CA ARG A 142 -1.63 5.86 -10.01
C ARG A 142 -0.31 6.61 -9.80
N ALA A 143 0.02 6.90 -8.55
CA ALA A 143 1.13 7.73 -8.14
C ALA A 143 1.58 7.34 -6.73
N ASN A 144 2.88 7.32 -6.46
CA ASN A 144 3.40 6.99 -5.15
C ASN A 144 4.70 7.76 -4.89
N ASP A 145 4.67 8.67 -3.92
CA ASP A 145 5.85 9.40 -3.48
C ASP A 145 6.84 8.43 -2.83
N GLY A 146 7.87 8.11 -3.59
CA GLY A 146 8.91 7.18 -3.24
C GLY A 146 9.78 7.65 -2.10
N ALA A 147 9.87 8.95 -1.79
CA ALA A 147 10.77 9.44 -0.74
C ALA A 147 10.18 9.27 0.65
N SER A 148 8.87 9.50 0.81
CA SER A 148 8.25 9.56 2.14
C SER A 148 6.99 8.72 2.29
N LYS A 149 6.11 8.68 1.29
CA LYS A 149 4.79 8.03 1.44
C LYS A 149 4.78 6.56 1.08
N ALA A 150 5.63 6.12 0.16
CA ALA A 150 5.64 4.75 -0.34
C ALA A 150 5.80 3.73 0.79
N LEU A 151 6.78 3.92 1.69
CA LEU A 151 6.97 3.03 2.83
C LEU A 151 5.76 3.01 3.77
N LEU A 152 5.18 4.19 4.05
CA LEU A 152 3.98 4.30 4.87
C LEU A 152 2.82 3.55 4.22
N ASN A 153 2.64 3.68 2.91
CA ASN A 153 1.59 2.99 2.16
C ASN A 153 1.81 1.47 2.17
N PHE A 154 3.06 0.99 2.02
CA PHE A 154 3.37 -0.43 2.15
C PHE A 154 2.96 -0.96 3.52
N HIS A 155 3.33 -0.26 4.59
CA HIS A 155 2.99 -0.63 5.97
C HIS A 155 1.48 -0.58 6.23
N ILE A 156 0.79 0.47 5.78
CA ILE A 156 -0.66 0.64 5.96
C ILE A 156 -1.42 -0.49 5.28
N PHE A 157 -1.15 -0.75 3.99
CA PHE A 157 -1.86 -1.78 3.24
C PHE A 157 -1.47 -3.19 3.70
N ALA A 158 -0.22 -3.41 4.11
CA ALA A 158 0.22 -4.64 4.73
C ALA A 158 -0.50 -4.92 6.06
N ALA A 159 -0.70 -3.91 6.90
CA ALA A 159 -1.41 -4.06 8.16
C ALA A 159 -2.89 -4.38 7.94
N ILE A 160 -3.53 -3.73 6.97
CA ILE A 160 -4.90 -4.05 6.54
C ILE A 160 -4.97 -5.49 6.02
N HIS A 161 -4.00 -5.92 5.20
CA HIS A 161 -3.93 -7.28 4.69
C HIS A 161 -3.88 -8.32 5.80
N LYS A 162 -2.98 -8.14 6.77
CA LYS A 162 -2.85 -9.01 7.95
C LYS A 162 -4.15 -9.06 8.77
N PHE A 163 -4.79 -7.91 8.97
CA PHE A 163 -6.06 -7.82 9.69
C PHE A 163 -7.17 -8.59 8.97
N VAL A 164 -7.38 -8.35 7.67
CA VAL A 164 -8.42 -9.03 6.90
C VAL A 164 -8.17 -10.53 6.84
N ALA A 165 -6.91 -10.98 6.66
CA ALA A 165 -6.60 -12.41 6.72
C ALA A 165 -6.96 -13.03 8.08
N GLY A 166 -6.60 -12.35 9.17
CA GLY A 166 -6.92 -12.78 10.55
C GLY A 166 -8.42 -12.87 10.83
N GLU A 167 -9.20 -11.87 10.43
CA GLU A 167 -10.66 -11.85 10.56
C GLU A 167 -11.36 -12.99 9.80
N LEU A 168 -10.70 -13.48 8.75
CA LEU A 168 -11.20 -14.53 7.87
C LEU A 168 -10.65 -15.91 8.22
N GLY A 169 -9.70 -16.01 9.15
CA GLY A 169 -9.02 -17.25 9.53
C GLY A 169 -8.10 -17.81 8.43
N GLU A 170 -7.61 -16.96 7.53
CA GLU A 170 -6.76 -17.35 6.39
C GLU A 170 -5.28 -17.01 6.66
N GLU A 171 -4.38 -17.71 5.96
CA GLU A 171 -2.97 -17.29 5.93
C GLU A 171 -2.82 -15.96 5.18
N VAL A 172 -1.87 -15.13 5.62
CA VAL A 172 -1.49 -13.91 4.91
C VAL A 172 -0.69 -14.33 3.68
N GLY A 173 -1.28 -14.14 2.50
CA GLY A 173 -0.67 -14.52 1.23
C GLY A 173 0.20 -13.43 0.60
N LEU A 174 0.26 -13.43 -0.72
CA LEU A 174 1.06 -12.50 -1.49
C LEU A 174 0.44 -11.11 -1.47
N TYR A 175 1.27 -10.09 -1.30
CA TYR A 175 0.89 -8.70 -1.47
C TYR A 175 1.58 -8.14 -2.72
N TYR A 176 0.76 -7.74 -3.70
CA TYR A 176 1.17 -7.05 -4.91
C TYR A 176 0.88 -5.55 -4.77
N HIS A 177 1.87 -4.72 -5.07
CA HIS A 177 1.70 -3.27 -5.11
C HIS A 177 2.15 -2.74 -6.48
N CYS A 178 1.21 -2.24 -7.28
CA CYS A 178 1.52 -1.56 -8.53
C CYS A 178 1.46 -0.05 -8.32
N SER A 179 2.53 0.65 -8.69
CA SER A 179 2.56 2.10 -8.78
C SER A 179 2.89 2.50 -10.21
N ASP A 180 1.95 3.17 -10.88
CA ASP A 180 2.12 3.61 -12.27
C ASP A 180 3.17 4.73 -12.37
N SER A 181 3.19 5.61 -11.36
CA SER A 181 4.19 6.67 -11.17
C SER A 181 4.80 6.53 -9.77
N TYR A 182 5.86 5.72 -9.63
CA TYR A 182 6.69 5.72 -8.42
C TYR A 182 7.82 6.71 -8.60
N HIS A 183 7.85 7.78 -7.80
CA HIS A 183 8.69 8.94 -8.10
C HIS A 183 9.40 9.56 -6.89
N LEU A 184 10.46 10.30 -7.19
CA LEU A 184 11.12 11.22 -6.27
C LEU A 184 10.91 12.63 -6.79
N TYR A 185 10.49 13.56 -5.92
CA TYR A 185 10.45 14.99 -6.25
C TYR A 185 11.86 15.58 -6.34
N LYS A 186 11.97 16.74 -7.01
CA LYS A 186 13.20 17.55 -7.05
C LYS A 186 13.54 18.22 -5.72
#